data_AF-A0A2R5GQ10-F1
#
_entry.id   AF-A0A2R5GQ10-F1
#
_cell.length_a   1.000
_cell.length_b   1.000
_cell.length_c   1.000
_cell.angle_alpha   90.00
_cell.angle_beta   90.00
_cell.angle_gamma   90.00
#
_symmetry.space_group_name_H-M   'P 1'
#
loop_
_entity.id
_entity.type
_entity.pdbx_description
1 polymer ?
#
loop_
_entity_poly.entity_id
_entity_poly.type
_entity_poly.pdbx_seq_one_letter_code
_entity_poly.pdbx_strand_id
1 'polypeptide(L)'
;MKHLVELDISHNALPVLHLDFCAASLRVLRAGHCDLDSAALSALKSCAYLEHVDLGSNRLGDPAAIRDAVVCFRKQIRVFRVEGNPIGRIELDELLAWLKQQCPCLSELDGAAQLHTFSRAPGLADLNLNSEADGIMVQDGASCSCIEGNPCAVPYNCKDWENRIEIARRARAELGYQTTK
;
A
#
# COMPACT_ATOMS: atom_id res chain seq x y z
N MET A 1 25.61 13.66 -0.16
CA MET A 1 25.72 12.88 1.10
C MET A 1 25.35 11.45 0.75
N LYS A 2 26.19 10.43 0.99
CA LYS A 2 25.99 9.07 0.41
C LYS A 2 25.04 8.16 1.19
N HIS A 3 24.45 8.64 2.28
CA HIS A 3 23.67 7.81 3.22
C HIS A 3 22.37 8.47 3.67
N LEU A 4 21.93 9.55 3.02
CA LEU A 4 20.66 10.17 3.41
C LEU A 4 19.51 9.29 2.90
N VAL A 5 18.83 8.65 3.84
CA VAL A 5 17.72 7.71 3.57
C VAL A 5 16.37 8.37 3.76
N GLU A 6 16.26 9.28 4.73
CA GLU A 6 15.04 9.98 5.08
C GLU A 6 15.31 11.47 5.05
N LEU A 7 14.44 12.20 4.35
CA LEU A 7 14.45 13.65 4.26
C LEU A 7 13.06 14.15 4.60
N ASP A 8 12.98 14.86 5.72
CA ASP A 8 11.80 15.59 6.12
C ASP A 8 12.05 17.08 5.97
N ILE A 9 11.34 17.68 5.05
CA ILE A 9 11.35 19.12 4.76
C ILE A 9 9.94 19.69 4.83
N SER A 10 8.99 18.95 5.44
CA SER A 10 7.62 19.40 5.58
C SER A 10 7.52 20.74 6.33
N HIS A 11 6.46 21.50 6.06
CA HIS A 11 6.22 22.81 6.66
C HIS A 11 7.31 23.86 6.38
N ASN A 12 8.01 23.74 5.25
CA ASN A 12 8.94 24.76 4.77
C ASN A 12 8.45 25.34 3.45
N ALA A 13 8.44 26.67 3.30
CA ALA A 13 8.10 27.30 2.03
C ALA A 13 9.20 27.06 0.99
N LEU A 14 9.18 25.88 0.36
CA LEU A 14 10.17 25.39 -0.59
C LEU A 14 9.46 25.08 -1.91
N PRO A 15 9.23 26.10 -2.76
CA PRO A 15 8.54 25.89 -4.04
C PRO A 15 9.33 25.02 -5.02
N VAL A 16 10.63 24.79 -4.77
CA VAL A 16 11.52 24.01 -5.63
C VAL A 16 12.23 22.94 -4.83
N LEU A 17 12.30 21.74 -5.40
CA LEU A 17 13.07 20.62 -4.86
C LEU A 17 14.36 20.42 -5.66
N HIS A 18 15.46 20.23 -4.95
CA HIS A 18 16.74 19.81 -5.51
C HIS A 18 17.21 18.57 -4.76
N LEU A 19 17.01 17.37 -5.33
CA LEU A 19 17.28 16.10 -4.64
C LEU A 19 18.51 15.37 -5.18
N ASP A 20 19.24 15.93 -6.14
CA ASP A 20 20.37 15.28 -6.82
C ASP A 20 21.46 14.81 -5.84
N PHE A 21 21.62 15.50 -4.71
CA PHE A 21 22.64 15.18 -3.71
C PHE A 21 22.33 13.92 -2.87
N CYS A 22 21.08 13.44 -2.90
CA CYS A 22 20.58 12.29 -2.14
C CYS A 22 19.72 11.31 -2.96
N ALA A 23 19.48 11.58 -4.25
CA ALA A 23 18.59 10.80 -5.11
C ALA A 23 18.92 9.29 -5.16
N ALA A 24 20.19 8.94 -5.04
CA ALA A 24 20.66 7.55 -5.08
C ALA A 24 20.42 6.75 -3.77
N SER A 25 20.09 7.41 -2.66
CA SER A 25 19.91 6.75 -1.35
C SER A 25 18.58 7.04 -0.67
N LEU A 26 17.83 8.04 -1.16
CA LEU A 26 16.61 8.50 -0.51
C LEU A 26 15.48 7.47 -0.66
N ARG A 27 14.89 7.07 0.47
CA ARG A 27 13.77 6.13 0.58
C ARG A 27 12.52 6.78 1.14
N VAL A 28 12.67 7.79 2.00
CA VAL A 28 11.57 8.51 2.63
C VAL A 28 11.71 9.99 2.32
N LEU A 29 10.70 10.57 1.68
CA LEU A 29 10.59 12.00 1.46
C LEU A 29 9.28 12.49 2.08
N ARG A 30 9.39 13.42 3.02
CA ARG A 30 8.24 14.21 3.50
C ARG A 30 8.43 15.65 3.08
N ALA A 31 7.54 16.13 2.22
CA ALA A 31 7.53 17.49 1.72
C ALA A 31 6.09 18.02 1.69
N GLY A 32 5.31 17.67 2.72
CA GLY A 32 3.97 18.21 2.90
C GLY A 32 4.00 19.67 3.35
N HIS A 33 3.01 20.46 2.96
CA HIS A 33 2.94 21.89 3.29
C HIS A 33 4.17 22.70 2.83
N CYS A 34 4.60 22.49 1.58
CA CYS A 34 5.81 23.13 1.04
C CYS A 34 5.59 24.11 -0.12
N ASP A 35 4.34 24.42 -0.47
CA ASP A 35 3.98 25.22 -1.66
C ASP A 35 4.52 24.64 -2.99
N LEU A 36 4.73 23.32 -3.04
CA LEU A 36 5.24 22.64 -4.24
C LEU A 36 4.23 22.66 -5.37
N ASP A 37 4.68 22.99 -6.58
CA ASP A 37 3.90 22.87 -7.80
C ASP A 37 4.27 21.61 -8.60
N SER A 38 3.55 21.37 -9.69
CA SER A 38 3.79 20.21 -10.55
C SER A 38 5.19 20.21 -11.20
N ALA A 39 5.86 21.37 -11.34
CA ALA A 39 7.21 21.45 -11.90
C ALA A 39 8.26 20.92 -10.91
N ALA A 40 8.05 21.09 -9.61
CA ALA A 40 8.93 20.56 -8.57
C ALA A 40 9.01 19.02 -8.55
N LEU A 41 8.00 18.33 -9.08
CA LEU A 41 7.98 16.87 -9.20
C LEU A 41 9.06 16.31 -10.13
N SER A 42 9.63 17.14 -11.00
CA SER A 42 10.77 16.76 -11.85
C SER A 42 11.97 16.26 -11.03
N ALA A 43 12.19 16.80 -9.83
CA ALA A 43 13.27 16.37 -8.94
C ALA A 43 13.12 14.93 -8.42
N LEU A 44 11.87 14.42 -8.37
CA LEU A 44 11.59 13.05 -7.93
C LEU A 44 12.00 12.01 -8.97
N LYS A 45 12.14 12.40 -10.25
CA LYS A 45 12.49 11.48 -11.34
C LYS A 45 13.86 10.84 -11.15
N SER A 46 14.77 11.52 -10.45
CA SER A 46 16.09 10.99 -10.12
C SER A 46 16.06 9.99 -8.94
N CYS A 47 14.97 9.96 -8.16
CA CYS A 47 14.87 9.21 -6.91
C CYS A 47 14.21 7.84 -7.11
N ALA A 48 14.97 6.87 -7.65
CA ALA A 48 14.45 5.54 -7.96
C ALA A 48 14.12 4.68 -6.71
N TYR A 49 14.70 5.03 -5.56
CA TYR A 49 14.61 4.24 -4.33
C TYR A 49 13.57 4.74 -3.33
N LEU A 50 12.65 5.63 -3.72
CA LEU A 50 11.58 6.09 -2.85
C LEU A 50 10.60 4.96 -2.50
N GLU A 51 10.30 4.84 -1.22
CA GLU A 51 9.31 3.92 -0.65
C GLU A 51 8.17 4.70 -0.02
N HIS A 52 8.47 5.82 0.67
CA HIS A 52 7.49 6.67 1.32
C HIS A 52 7.60 8.08 0.76
N VAL A 53 6.51 8.60 0.22
CA VAL A 53 6.44 9.94 -0.36
C VAL A 53 5.22 10.65 0.17
N ASP A 54 5.44 11.74 0.90
CA ASP A 54 4.40 12.63 1.38
C ASP A 54 4.51 13.99 0.68
N LEU A 55 3.54 14.27 -0.19
CA LEU A 55 3.38 15.52 -0.92
C LEU A 55 2.06 16.20 -0.55
N GLY A 56 1.50 15.89 0.61
CA GLY A 56 0.22 16.41 1.05
C GLY A 56 0.22 17.93 1.20
N SER A 57 -0.94 18.56 1.01
CA SER A 57 -1.13 20.00 1.22
C SER A 57 -0.14 20.88 0.45
N ASN A 58 0.02 20.62 -0.85
CA ASN A 58 0.84 21.40 -1.77
C ASN A 58 -0.05 22.04 -2.87
N ARG A 59 0.56 22.52 -3.97
CA ARG A 59 -0.11 23.16 -5.11
C ARG A 59 -0.07 22.27 -6.36
N LEU A 60 -0.08 20.95 -6.18
CA LEU A 60 -0.07 19.99 -7.28
C LEU A 60 -1.44 19.95 -7.96
N GLY A 61 -1.59 20.62 -9.11
CA GLY A 61 -2.83 20.62 -9.88
C GLY A 61 -2.82 19.68 -11.09
N ASP A 62 -1.65 19.18 -11.48
CA ASP A 62 -1.49 18.34 -12.67
C ASP A 62 -1.30 16.85 -12.31
N PRO A 63 -2.33 16.01 -12.49
CA PRO A 63 -2.24 14.58 -12.23
C PRO A 63 -1.24 13.87 -13.16
N ALA A 64 -0.99 14.38 -14.37
CA ALA A 64 -0.05 13.77 -15.30
C ALA A 64 1.39 13.92 -14.79
N ALA A 65 1.76 15.10 -14.28
CA ALA A 65 3.05 15.33 -13.63
C ALA A 65 3.28 14.40 -12.43
N ILE A 66 2.24 14.11 -11.64
CA ILE A 66 2.30 13.17 -10.53
C ILE A 66 2.56 11.74 -11.04
N ARG A 67 1.80 11.29 -12.04
CA ARG A 67 2.02 9.97 -12.66
C ARG A 67 3.44 9.83 -13.19
N ASP A 68 3.91 10.83 -13.92
CA ASP A 68 5.26 10.86 -14.50
C ASP A 68 6.36 10.77 -13.44
N ALA A 69 6.19 11.42 -12.29
CA ALA A 69 7.13 11.32 -11.18
C ALA A 69 7.12 9.91 -10.56
N VAL A 70 5.94 9.36 -10.29
CA VAL A 70 5.76 8.05 -9.63
C VAL A 70 6.29 6.89 -10.46
N VAL A 71 6.28 7.00 -11.80
CA VAL A 71 6.83 5.97 -12.70
C VAL A 71 8.25 5.53 -12.31
N CYS A 72 9.08 6.44 -11.80
CA CYS A 72 10.47 6.14 -11.44
C CYS A 72 10.62 5.23 -10.21
N PHE A 73 9.66 5.21 -9.29
CA PHE A 73 9.72 4.46 -8.04
C PHE A 73 8.48 3.57 -7.78
N ARG A 74 7.59 3.41 -8.78
CA ARG A 74 6.35 2.62 -8.68
C ARG A 74 6.53 1.17 -8.22
N LYS A 75 7.70 0.56 -8.47
CA LYS A 75 7.98 -0.86 -8.13
C LYS A 75 8.17 -1.10 -6.63
N GLN A 76 8.32 -0.03 -5.86
CA GLN A 76 8.72 -0.12 -4.46
C GLN A 76 8.01 0.87 -3.54
N ILE A 77 7.27 1.84 -4.08
CA ILE A 77 6.44 2.74 -3.29
C ILE A 77 5.45 1.94 -2.43
N ARG A 78 5.40 2.28 -1.14
CA ARG A 78 4.54 1.68 -0.11
C ARG A 78 3.56 2.69 0.45
N VAL A 79 4.01 3.92 0.66
CA VAL A 79 3.22 5.00 1.23
C VAL A 79 3.27 6.18 0.28
N PHE A 80 2.12 6.62 -0.19
CA PHE A 80 2.00 7.79 -1.05
C PHE A 80 0.91 8.71 -0.52
N ARG A 81 1.21 10.00 -0.30
CA ARG A 81 0.22 11.01 0.09
C ARG A 81 0.25 12.19 -0.85
N VAL A 82 -0.93 12.55 -1.35
CA VAL A 82 -1.19 13.67 -2.25
C VAL A 82 -2.47 14.43 -1.87
N GLU A 83 -3.10 14.07 -0.75
CA GLU A 83 -4.22 14.80 -0.17
C GLU A 83 -3.94 16.31 0.00
N GLY A 84 -4.99 17.13 0.03
CA GLY A 84 -4.83 18.58 0.22
C GLY A 84 -4.19 19.33 -0.97
N ASN A 85 -4.07 18.69 -2.12
CA ASN A 85 -3.63 19.33 -3.37
C ASN A 85 -4.83 19.76 -4.23
N PRO A 86 -4.69 20.81 -5.07
CA PRO A 86 -5.74 21.31 -5.95
C PRO A 86 -5.96 20.42 -7.19
N ILE A 87 -6.10 19.11 -6.99
CA ILE A 87 -6.44 18.13 -8.02
C ILE A 87 -7.96 18.08 -8.13
N GLY A 88 -8.49 18.20 -9.35
CA GLY A 88 -9.92 18.03 -9.59
C GLY A 88 -10.40 16.65 -9.15
N ARG A 89 -11.65 16.54 -8.66
CA ARG A 89 -12.15 15.31 -8.04
C ARG A 89 -12.12 14.10 -9.00
N ILE A 90 -12.47 14.32 -10.26
CA ILE A 90 -12.50 13.26 -11.29
C ILE A 90 -11.08 12.79 -11.57
N GLU A 91 -10.17 13.73 -11.74
CA GLU A 91 -8.75 13.51 -12.00
C GLU A 91 -8.07 12.81 -10.83
N LEU A 92 -8.47 13.14 -9.60
CA LEU A 92 -8.02 12.50 -8.38
C LEU A 92 -8.46 11.04 -8.37
N ASP A 93 -9.74 10.73 -8.62
CA ASP A 93 -10.23 9.36 -8.66
C ASP A 93 -9.48 8.51 -9.70
N GLU A 94 -9.22 9.07 -10.89
CA GLU A 94 -8.42 8.41 -11.93
C GLU A 94 -6.96 8.22 -11.51
N LEU A 95 -6.34 9.22 -10.87
CA LEU A 95 -4.98 9.12 -10.34
C LEU A 95 -4.89 8.04 -9.26
N LEU A 96 -5.83 7.99 -8.33
CA LEU A 96 -5.88 6.99 -7.27
C LEU A 96 -6.09 5.59 -7.86
N ALA A 97 -6.97 5.43 -8.86
CA ALA A 97 -7.17 4.17 -9.57
C ALA A 97 -5.88 3.72 -10.29
N TRP A 98 -5.20 4.65 -10.96
CA TRP A 98 -3.92 4.38 -11.61
C TRP A 98 -2.83 3.98 -10.61
N LEU A 99 -2.72 4.67 -9.47
CA LEU A 99 -1.73 4.34 -8.43
C LEU A 99 -1.93 2.91 -7.91
N LYS A 100 -3.18 2.52 -7.62
CA LYS A 100 -3.51 1.16 -7.19
C LYS A 100 -3.17 0.10 -8.24
N GLN A 101 -3.34 0.42 -9.52
CA GLN A 101 -3.06 -0.52 -10.61
C GLN A 101 -1.56 -0.63 -10.93
N GLN A 102 -0.82 0.48 -10.87
CA GLN A 102 0.56 0.56 -11.35
C GLN A 102 1.62 0.42 -10.24
N CYS A 103 1.23 0.52 -8.97
CA CYS A 103 2.12 0.42 -7.82
C CYS A 103 1.84 -0.86 -7.02
N PRO A 104 2.47 -2.01 -7.36
CA PRO A 104 2.15 -3.32 -6.77
C PRO A 104 2.49 -3.43 -5.27
N CYS A 105 3.33 -2.54 -4.73
CA CYS A 105 3.75 -2.56 -3.33
C CYS A 105 3.04 -1.49 -2.47
N LEU A 106 2.09 -0.75 -3.04
CA LEU A 106 1.41 0.35 -2.35
C LEU A 106 0.50 -0.22 -1.25
N SER A 107 0.85 0.05 0.00
CA SER A 107 0.12 -0.38 1.20
C SER A 107 -0.68 0.75 1.85
N GLU A 108 -0.33 2.01 1.60
CA GLU A 108 -1.00 3.17 2.16
C GLU A 108 -1.09 4.29 1.12
N LEU A 109 -2.28 4.87 0.98
CA LEU A 109 -2.57 5.98 0.08
C LEU A 109 -3.43 7.00 0.83
N ASP A 110 -2.94 8.22 0.99
CA ASP A 110 -3.63 9.29 1.76
C ASP A 110 -4.12 8.82 3.14
N GLY A 111 -3.26 8.11 3.88
CA GLY A 111 -3.58 7.57 5.21
C GLY A 111 -4.53 6.38 5.21
N ALA A 112 -5.13 6.03 4.07
CA ALA A 112 -5.95 4.83 3.92
C ALA A 112 -5.07 3.62 3.62
N ALA A 113 -5.13 2.61 4.51
CA ALA A 113 -4.53 1.31 4.25
C ALA A 113 -5.17 0.71 2.98
N GLN A 114 -4.34 0.44 1.98
CA GLN A 114 -4.74 -0.30 0.81
C GLN A 114 -4.74 -1.77 1.24
N LEU A 115 -5.92 -2.28 1.62
CA LEU A 115 -6.12 -3.71 1.65
C LEU A 115 -5.75 -4.18 0.24
N HIS A 116 -4.70 -5.00 0.12
CA HIS A 116 -4.52 -5.84 -1.04
C HIS A 116 -5.73 -6.78 -1.07
N THR A 117 -6.87 -6.30 -1.55
CA THR A 117 -7.83 -7.17 -2.22
C THR A 117 -7.02 -7.72 -3.36
N PHE A 118 -6.41 -8.90 -3.16
CA PHE A 118 -5.90 -9.73 -4.23
C PHE A 118 -6.89 -9.57 -5.36
N SER A 119 -6.45 -8.93 -6.44
CA SER A 119 -7.33 -8.64 -7.56
C SER A 119 -8.01 -9.94 -7.92
N ARG A 120 -9.30 -10.03 -7.57
CA ARG A 120 -10.17 -11.11 -7.98
C ARG A 120 -9.96 -11.21 -9.47
N ALA A 121 -9.58 -12.40 -9.93
CA ALA A 121 -9.67 -12.72 -11.34
C ALA A 121 -11.05 -12.25 -11.86
N PRO A 122 -11.15 -11.65 -13.05
CA PRO A 122 -12.43 -11.23 -13.59
C PRO A 122 -13.33 -12.48 -13.71
N GLY A 123 -14.40 -12.54 -12.90
CA GLY A 123 -15.27 -13.72 -12.82
C GLY A 123 -16.15 -13.86 -11.57
N LEU A 124 -16.10 -12.95 -10.59
CA LEU A 124 -16.93 -13.02 -9.37
C LEU A 124 -17.68 -11.71 -9.10
N ALA A 125 -18.40 -11.21 -10.11
CA ALA A 125 -19.20 -10.00 -10.01
C ALA A 125 -20.54 -10.17 -9.26
N ASP A 126 -20.91 -11.38 -8.83
CA ASP A 126 -22.24 -11.65 -8.28
C ASP A 126 -22.24 -12.13 -6.82
N LEU A 127 -21.68 -11.33 -5.91
CA LEU A 127 -22.09 -11.44 -4.50
C LEU A 127 -22.49 -10.06 -3.99
N ASN A 128 -23.76 -9.77 -4.24
CA ASN A 128 -24.54 -8.70 -3.65
C ASN A 128 -24.62 -8.92 -2.13
N LEU A 129 -23.84 -8.17 -1.34
CA LEU A 129 -23.96 -8.12 0.12
C LEU A 129 -24.80 -6.89 0.50
N ASN A 130 -26.09 -6.96 0.22
CA ASN A 130 -27.08 -6.31 1.06
C ASN A 130 -27.28 -7.20 2.29
N SER A 131 -26.75 -6.80 3.44
CA SER A 131 -27.38 -7.21 4.70
C SER A 131 -27.03 -6.22 5.80
N GLU A 132 -28.06 -5.94 6.54
CA GLU A 132 -28.25 -4.85 7.46
C GLU A 132 -27.50 -5.08 8.77
N ALA A 133 -27.46 -4.03 9.57
CA ALA A 133 -26.88 -3.97 10.89
C ALA A 133 -27.27 -5.17 11.77
N ASP A 134 -26.28 -5.89 12.28
CA ASP A 134 -26.31 -6.32 13.67
C ASP A 134 -24.89 -6.57 14.19
N GLY A 135 -24.64 -6.12 15.41
CA GLY A 135 -23.32 -6.10 16.03
C GLY A 135 -22.75 -7.50 16.23
N ILE A 136 -21.63 -7.80 15.57
CA ILE A 136 -20.83 -8.98 15.84
C ILE A 136 -19.39 -8.53 16.04
N MET A 137 -18.87 -8.85 17.23
CA MET A 137 -17.49 -8.61 17.66
C MET A 137 -16.51 -9.08 16.57
N VAL A 138 -15.67 -8.16 16.11
CA VAL A 138 -14.51 -8.46 15.26
C VAL A 138 -13.58 -9.36 16.06
N GLN A 139 -13.62 -10.66 15.81
CA GLN A 139 -12.53 -11.55 16.20
C GLN A 139 -11.41 -11.36 15.19
N ASP A 140 -10.26 -10.88 15.67
CA ASP A 140 -9.05 -10.67 14.88
C ASP A 140 -8.76 -11.89 13.99
N GLY A 141 -8.82 -11.64 12.69
CA GLY A 141 -8.70 -12.62 11.61
C GLY A 141 -7.27 -13.10 11.38
N ALA A 142 -6.58 -13.56 12.43
CA ALA A 142 -5.48 -14.50 12.24
C ALA A 142 -6.09 -15.86 11.87
N SER A 143 -6.29 -16.11 10.58
CA SER A 143 -6.76 -17.40 10.08
C SER A 143 -5.73 -18.48 10.45
N CYS A 144 -6.08 -19.36 11.39
CA CYS A 144 -5.21 -20.49 11.72
C CYS A 144 -5.15 -21.41 10.50
N SER A 145 -4.00 -21.51 9.85
CA SER A 145 -3.84 -22.45 8.73
C SER A 145 -4.18 -23.90 9.13
N CYS A 146 -4.03 -24.21 10.43
CA CYS A 146 -4.33 -25.51 11.01
C CYS A 146 -5.79 -25.95 10.78
N ILE A 147 -6.75 -25.04 10.85
CA ILE A 147 -8.18 -25.35 10.64
C ILE A 147 -8.53 -25.51 9.15
N GLU A 148 -7.66 -25.04 8.26
CA GLU A 148 -7.77 -25.20 6.80
C GLU A 148 -7.04 -26.46 6.31
N GLY A 149 -6.52 -27.28 7.22
CA GLY A 149 -5.82 -28.53 6.91
C GLY A 149 -4.31 -28.40 6.74
N ASN A 150 -3.69 -27.25 7.03
CA ASN A 150 -2.24 -27.08 6.93
C ASN A 150 -1.64 -26.72 8.29
N PRO A 151 -0.65 -27.45 8.82
CA PRO A 151 -0.05 -27.10 10.09
C PRO A 151 0.52 -25.67 10.09
N CYS A 152 0.18 -24.87 11.09
CA CYS A 152 0.72 -23.51 11.20
C CYS A 152 2.26 -23.53 11.32
N ALA A 153 2.90 -22.64 10.58
CA ALA A 153 4.35 -22.46 10.59
C ALA A 153 4.85 -21.56 11.73
N VAL A 154 3.99 -20.66 12.25
CA VAL A 154 4.32 -19.72 13.32
C VAL A 154 3.29 -19.77 14.46
N PRO A 155 3.71 -19.66 15.74
CA PRO A 155 2.80 -19.75 16.89
C PRO A 155 1.78 -18.62 16.96
N TYR A 156 2.19 -17.41 16.57
CA TYR A 156 1.38 -16.20 16.71
C TYR A 156 0.04 -16.27 15.96
N ASN A 157 0.00 -16.97 14.82
CA ASN A 157 -1.23 -17.14 14.02
C ASN A 157 -1.97 -18.44 14.32
N CYS A 158 -1.52 -19.21 15.32
CA CYS A 158 -2.06 -20.52 15.62
C CYS A 158 -2.94 -20.48 16.87
N LYS A 159 -4.19 -20.91 16.74
CA LYS A 159 -5.14 -20.99 17.86
C LYS A 159 -4.76 -22.06 18.88
N ASP A 160 -4.11 -23.12 18.43
CA ASP A 160 -3.61 -24.21 19.27
C ASP A 160 -2.30 -24.73 18.68
N TRP A 161 -1.20 -24.11 19.13
CA TRP A 161 0.14 -24.40 18.63
C TRP A 161 0.60 -25.83 18.95
N GLU A 162 0.22 -26.36 20.11
CA GLU A 162 0.64 -27.68 20.58
C GLU A 162 -0.01 -28.78 19.74
N ASN A 163 -1.29 -28.64 19.40
CA ASN A 163 -2.04 -29.65 18.65
C ASN A 163 -2.18 -29.35 17.15
N ARG A 164 -1.49 -28.34 16.61
CA ARG A 164 -1.64 -27.85 15.22
C ARG A 164 -1.51 -28.93 14.13
N ILE A 165 -0.71 -29.96 14.37
CA ILE A 165 -0.49 -31.08 13.43
C ILE A 165 -1.71 -32.01 13.41
N GLU A 166 -2.29 -32.29 14.58
CA GLU A 166 -3.49 -33.11 14.74
C GLU A 166 -4.71 -32.39 14.14
N ILE A 167 -4.86 -31.10 14.43
CA ILE A 167 -5.94 -30.25 13.93
C ILE A 167 -5.91 -30.21 12.40
N ALA A 168 -4.74 -29.98 11.80
CA ALA A 168 -4.58 -30.00 10.35
C ALA A 168 -4.91 -31.36 9.73
N ARG A 169 -4.55 -32.47 10.40
CA ARG A 169 -4.88 -33.81 9.91
C ARG A 169 -6.39 -34.06 9.91
N ARG A 170 -7.10 -33.66 10.96
CA ARG A 170 -8.56 -33.79 11.04
C ARG A 170 -9.26 -32.94 9.99
N ALA A 171 -8.85 -31.68 9.85
CA ALA A 171 -9.39 -30.78 8.83
C ALA A 171 -9.19 -31.33 7.41
N ARG A 172 -8.03 -31.94 7.10
CA ARG A 172 -7.81 -32.62 5.80
C ARG A 172 -8.75 -33.81 5.59
N ALA A 173 -8.99 -34.60 6.62
CA ALA A 173 -9.89 -35.75 6.55
C ALA A 173 -11.35 -35.32 6.32
N GLU A 174 -11.80 -34.25 6.97
CA GLU A 174 -13.12 -33.66 6.79
C GLU A 174 -13.30 -33.05 5.39
N LEU A 175 -12.25 -32.45 4.84
CA LEU A 175 -12.23 -31.89 3.48
C LEU A 175 -12.04 -32.94 2.38
N GLY A 176 -11.95 -34.23 2.72
CA GLY A 176 -11.85 -35.32 1.75
C GLY A 176 -10.50 -35.42 1.03
N TYR A 177 -9.44 -34.78 1.54
CA TYR A 177 -8.09 -34.94 1.00
C TYR A 177 -7.56 -36.34 1.35
N GLN A 178 -7.57 -37.24 0.37
CA GLN A 178 -6.97 -38.55 0.51
C GLN A 178 -5.45 -38.39 0.73
N THR A 179 -4.96 -38.89 1.86
CA THR A 179 -3.52 -39.03 2.11
C THR A 179 -2.99 -40.11 1.18
N THR A 180 -2.40 -39.72 0.05
CA THR A 180 -1.54 -40.63 -0.72
C THR A 180 -0.35 -41.03 0.14
N LYS A 181 -0.15 -42.35 0.22
CA LYS A 181 0.88 -43.04 1.01
C LYS A 181 2.29 -42.60 0.69
#